data_AF-A0A7J6QIE9-F1
#
_entry.id   AF-A0A7J6QIE9-F1
#
_cell.length_a   1.000
_cell.length_b   1.000
_cell.length_c   1.000
_cell.angle_alpha   90.00
_cell.angle_beta   90.00
_cell.angle_gamma   90.00
#
_symmetry.space_group_name_H-M   'P 1'
#
loop_
_entity.id
_entity.type
_entity.pdbx_description
1 polymer ?
#
loop_
_entity_poly.entity_id
_entity_poly.type
_entity_poly.pdbx_seq_one_letter_code
_entity_poly.pdbx_strand_id
1 'polypeptide(L)'
;MASSSSWTEVNLSKWATNYLSDSCNWECVKYPQRVGESTPTLKVLKVHVRGCDATATKSKKGITAIYEIRMTADVKVTLPIDKGKSLCEAKGEMSVPCIDSVDAEDGFRDTKVNFIPSMNYQPGADENLRALMCSLLERCKQDLPLVVRRALVQFDRRIKEEASNVLVPSA
;
A
#
# COMPACT_ATOMS: atom_id res chain seq x y z
N MET A 1 4.65 -26.75 -40.81
CA MET A 1 4.85 -27.17 -39.41
C MET A 1 4.59 -25.96 -38.53
N ALA A 2 3.41 -25.89 -37.89
CA ALA A 2 3.08 -24.79 -37.00
C ALA A 2 3.88 -24.96 -35.72
N SER A 3 4.85 -24.07 -35.46
CA SER A 3 5.51 -24.02 -34.17
C SER A 3 4.47 -23.54 -33.16
N SER A 4 3.92 -24.47 -32.38
CA SER A 4 3.16 -24.17 -31.18
C SER A 4 4.08 -23.41 -30.25
N SER A 5 4.05 -22.08 -30.30
CA SER A 5 4.62 -21.26 -29.23
C SER A 5 3.83 -21.64 -27.98
N SER A 6 4.37 -22.51 -27.14
CA SER A 6 3.71 -22.94 -25.92
C SER A 6 3.58 -21.71 -25.03
N TRP A 7 2.37 -21.17 -24.92
CA TRP A 7 2.06 -20.16 -23.94
C TRP A 7 2.08 -20.86 -22.59
N THR A 8 3.01 -20.45 -21.72
CA THR A 8 3.07 -20.93 -20.35
C THR A 8 2.50 -19.82 -19.47
N GLU A 9 1.40 -20.15 -18.78
CA GLU A 9 0.73 -19.30 -17.82
C GLU A 9 0.94 -19.84 -16.41
N VAL A 10 1.17 -18.94 -15.45
CA VAL A 10 1.27 -19.27 -14.03
C VAL A 10 0.33 -18.39 -13.23
N ASN A 11 -0.38 -19.00 -12.29
CA ASN A 11 -1.15 -18.27 -11.30
C ASN A 11 -0.22 -17.78 -10.18
N LEU A 12 -0.29 -16.48 -9.88
CA LEU A 12 0.50 -15.81 -8.85
C LEU A 12 -0.39 -15.18 -7.77
N SER A 13 -1.70 -15.43 -7.74
CA SER A 13 -2.64 -14.84 -6.78
C SER A 13 -2.21 -15.03 -5.33
N LYS A 14 -1.75 -16.24 -4.98
CA LYS A 14 -1.27 -16.56 -3.62
C LYS A 14 0.00 -15.78 -3.28
N TRP A 15 0.94 -15.70 -4.22
CA TRP A 15 2.18 -14.93 -4.04
C TRP A 15 1.86 -13.43 -3.90
N ALA A 16 1.00 -12.89 -4.76
CA ALA A 16 0.63 -11.49 -4.77
C ALA A 16 -0.08 -11.08 -3.48
N THR A 17 -0.98 -11.93 -2.99
CA THR A 17 -1.65 -11.76 -1.69
C THR A 17 -0.62 -11.65 -0.57
N ASN A 18 0.29 -12.62 -0.46
CA ASN A 18 1.31 -12.66 0.59
C ASN A 18 2.31 -11.49 0.49
N TYR A 19 2.67 -11.12 -0.74
CA TYR A 19 3.56 -10.00 -0.96
C TYR A 19 2.92 -8.71 -0.43
N LEU A 20 1.68 -8.42 -0.80
CA LEU A 20 0.99 -7.19 -0.41
C LEU A 20 0.66 -7.13 1.09
N SER A 21 0.32 -8.27 1.71
CA SER A 21 0.00 -8.34 3.15
C SER A 21 1.23 -8.20 4.05
N ASP A 22 2.34 -8.89 3.70
CA ASP A 22 3.41 -9.14 4.67
C ASP A 22 4.79 -8.67 4.22
N SER A 23 5.06 -8.65 2.91
CA SER A 23 6.42 -8.40 2.37
C SER A 23 6.57 -7.03 1.72
N CYS A 24 5.46 -6.38 1.36
CA CYS A 24 5.47 -5.08 0.73
C CYS A 24 5.89 -4.03 1.76
N ASN A 25 6.90 -3.23 1.42
CA ASN A 25 7.39 -2.18 2.29
C ASN A 25 6.45 -0.98 2.23
N TRP A 26 5.44 -0.97 3.10
CA TRP A 26 4.55 0.17 3.25
C TRP A 26 5.28 1.30 3.96
N GLU A 27 5.56 2.37 3.21
CA GLU A 27 6.34 3.51 3.67
C GLU A 27 5.71 4.18 4.90
N CYS A 28 6.54 4.46 5.90
CA CYS A 28 6.16 5.30 7.04
C CYS A 28 6.41 6.77 6.68
N VAL A 29 5.34 7.57 6.60
CA VAL A 29 5.46 9.00 6.30
C VAL A 29 5.74 9.75 7.60
N LYS A 30 6.82 10.55 7.57
CA LYS A 30 7.21 11.43 8.68
C LYS A 30 6.86 12.87 8.34
N TYR A 31 6.14 13.54 9.22
CA TYR A 31 5.68 14.91 9.01
C TYR A 31 6.66 15.91 9.63
N PRO A 32 7.32 16.76 8.83
CA PRO A 32 8.29 17.70 9.37
C PRO A 32 7.64 18.66 10.37
N GLN A 33 8.30 18.87 11.50
CA GLN A 33 7.97 19.90 12.50
C GLN A 33 9.15 20.84 12.71
N ARG A 34 8.94 21.91 13.49
CA ARG A 34 9.98 22.87 13.85
C ARG A 34 11.06 22.18 14.70
N VAL A 35 12.26 22.75 14.71
CA VAL A 35 13.42 22.22 15.45
C VAL A 35 13.09 22.07 16.93
N GLY A 36 13.23 20.86 17.47
CA GLY A 36 13.02 20.55 18.89
C GLY A 36 11.70 19.83 19.23
N GLU A 37 10.84 19.56 18.24
CA GLU A 37 9.59 18.81 18.41
C GLU A 37 9.68 17.39 17.85
N SER A 38 8.92 16.46 18.44
CA SER A 38 8.88 15.07 18.04
C SER A 38 7.97 14.86 16.83
N THR A 39 8.49 14.23 15.78
CA THR A 39 7.88 14.15 14.44
C THR A 39 6.62 13.27 14.41
N PRO A 40 5.45 13.80 13.99
CA PRO A 40 4.27 12.99 13.75
C PRO A 40 4.52 11.96 12.63
N THR A 41 3.85 10.82 12.72
CA THR A 41 4.03 9.73 11.75
C THR A 41 2.71 9.12 11.30
N LEU A 42 2.66 8.75 10.03
CA LEU A 42 1.62 7.92 9.43
C LEU A 42 2.24 6.56 9.08
N LYS A 43 1.59 5.49 9.53
CA LYS A 43 2.04 4.11 9.28
C LYS A 43 0.87 3.23 8.86
N VAL A 44 1.06 2.47 7.79
CA VAL A 44 0.20 1.33 7.44
C VAL A 44 0.61 0.16 8.34
N LEU A 45 -0.34 -0.38 9.10
CA LEU A 45 -0.09 -1.42 10.09
C LEU A 45 -0.27 -2.82 9.52
N LYS A 46 -1.43 -3.05 8.89
CA LYS A 46 -1.83 -4.37 8.43
C LYS A 46 -2.61 -4.24 7.14
N VAL A 47 -2.24 -5.01 6.13
CA VAL A 47 -2.94 -5.03 4.85
C VAL A 47 -3.72 -6.32 4.70
N HIS A 48 -4.96 -6.17 4.29
CA HIS A 48 -5.94 -7.21 4.07
C HIS A 48 -6.33 -7.21 2.60
N VAL A 49 -5.81 -8.15 1.85
CA VAL A 49 -6.18 -8.37 0.45
C VAL A 49 -7.54 -9.07 0.41
N ARG A 50 -8.55 -8.40 -0.15
CA ARG A 50 -9.96 -8.86 -0.21
C ARG A 50 -10.27 -9.61 -1.49
N GLY A 51 -9.54 -9.32 -2.56
CA GLY A 51 -9.59 -10.02 -3.83
C GLY A 51 -8.25 -9.86 -4.54
N CYS A 52 -7.75 -10.94 -5.12
CA CYS A 52 -6.51 -10.93 -5.89
C CYS A 52 -6.59 -12.01 -6.95
N ASP A 53 -6.82 -11.57 -8.19
CA ASP A 53 -6.52 -12.38 -9.35
C ASP A 53 -5.20 -11.88 -9.93
N ALA A 54 -4.26 -12.79 -10.14
CA ALA A 54 -2.96 -12.44 -10.67
C ALA A 54 -2.40 -13.62 -11.45
N THR A 55 -2.15 -13.39 -12.73
CA THR A 55 -1.55 -14.36 -13.64
C THR A 55 -0.38 -13.74 -14.37
N ALA A 56 0.57 -14.56 -14.77
CA ALA A 56 1.65 -14.13 -15.62
C ALA A 56 1.89 -15.12 -16.76
N THR A 57 2.20 -14.58 -17.93
CA THR A 57 2.50 -15.34 -19.13
C THR A 57 3.85 -14.96 -19.69
N LYS A 58 4.58 -15.96 -20.19
CA LYS A 58 5.83 -15.75 -20.93
C LYS A 58 5.54 -15.86 -22.43
N SER A 59 5.90 -14.82 -23.17
CA SER A 59 5.84 -14.78 -24.63
C SER A 59 7.20 -14.43 -25.24
N LYS A 60 7.29 -14.43 -26.57
CA LYS A 60 8.48 -13.94 -27.29
C LYS A 60 8.79 -12.46 -26.98
N LYS A 61 7.80 -11.69 -26.52
CA LYS A 61 7.95 -10.26 -26.16
C LYS A 61 8.41 -10.06 -24.71
N GLY A 62 8.54 -11.13 -23.93
CA GLY A 62 8.87 -11.08 -22.51
C GLY A 62 7.71 -11.56 -21.64
N ILE A 63 7.77 -11.19 -20.37
CA ILE A 63 6.79 -11.58 -19.35
C ILE A 63 5.75 -10.48 -19.21
N THR A 64 4.49 -10.89 -19.24
CA THR A 64 3.34 -10.04 -18.99
C THR A 64 2.64 -10.54 -17.74
N ALA A 65 2.42 -9.68 -16.76
CA ALA A 65 1.61 -9.95 -15.59
C ALA A 65 0.29 -9.20 -15.72
N ILE A 66 -0.82 -9.90 -15.50
CA ILE A 66 -2.18 -9.36 -15.47
C ILE A 66 -2.71 -9.60 -14.07
N TYR A 67 -3.28 -8.57 -13.46
CA TYR A 67 -3.83 -8.69 -12.12
C TYR A 67 -5.01 -7.75 -11.91
N GLU A 68 -5.90 -8.14 -11.00
CA GLU A 68 -6.96 -7.31 -10.41
C GLU A 68 -6.90 -7.52 -8.89
N ILE A 69 -6.71 -6.44 -8.14
CA ILE A 69 -6.50 -6.49 -6.69
C ILE A 69 -7.45 -5.54 -5.99
N ARG A 70 -7.97 -5.99 -4.85
CA ARG A 70 -8.78 -5.20 -3.91
C ARG A 70 -8.18 -5.37 -2.53
N MET A 71 -7.97 -4.28 -1.82
CA MET A 71 -7.35 -4.33 -0.49
C MET A 71 -7.93 -3.30 0.46
N THR A 72 -7.93 -3.67 1.73
CA THR A 72 -8.20 -2.79 2.87
C THR A 72 -6.97 -2.81 3.77
N ALA A 73 -6.72 -1.77 4.54
CA ALA A 73 -5.60 -1.77 5.46
C ALA A 73 -5.84 -0.90 6.69
N ASP A 74 -5.33 -1.36 7.82
CA ASP A 74 -5.32 -0.60 9.06
C ASP A 74 -4.21 0.44 9.00
N VAL A 75 -4.56 1.68 9.30
CA VAL A 75 -3.66 2.82 9.31
C VAL A 75 -3.59 3.38 10.72
N LYS A 76 -2.39 3.75 11.15
CA LYS A 76 -2.15 4.40 12.43
C LYS A 76 -1.42 5.71 12.21
N VAL A 77 -1.94 6.74 12.85
CA VAL A 77 -1.34 8.07 12.91
C VAL A 77 -0.93 8.32 14.34
N THR A 78 0.34 8.67 14.53
CA THR A 78 0.92 8.92 15.85
C THR A 78 1.40 10.36 15.92
N LEU A 79 0.87 11.09 16.89
CA LEU A 79 1.27 12.45 17.25
C LEU A 79 1.99 12.40 18.60
N PRO A 80 3.32 12.54 18.61
CA PRO A 80 4.05 12.73 19.86
C PRO A 80 3.64 14.03 20.57
N ILE A 81 3.47 13.98 21.89
CA ILE A 81 3.19 15.14 22.74
C ILE A 81 4.24 15.21 23.87
N ASP A 82 4.34 16.37 24.55
CA ASP A 82 5.28 16.60 25.65
C ASP A 82 6.75 16.28 25.32
N LYS A 83 7.21 16.70 24.13
CA LYS A 83 8.55 16.39 23.59
C LYS A 83 8.80 14.87 23.44
N GLY A 84 7.75 14.12 23.12
CA GLY A 84 7.81 12.68 22.88
C GLY A 84 7.69 11.82 24.15
N LYS A 85 7.39 12.41 25.31
CA LYS A 85 7.14 11.66 26.55
C LYS A 85 5.80 10.92 26.54
N SER A 86 4.86 11.41 25.74
CA SER A 86 3.52 10.85 25.60
C SER A 86 3.14 10.78 24.11
N LEU A 87 2.16 9.94 23.78
CA LEU A 87 1.72 9.69 22.41
C LEU A 87 0.19 9.85 22.32
N CYS A 88 -0.26 10.64 21.36
CA CYS A 88 -1.64 10.67 20.92
C CYS A 88 -1.75 9.85 19.64
N GLU A 89 -2.70 8.92 19.58
CA GLU A 89 -2.84 7.99 18.46
C GLU A 89 -4.26 8.05 17.88
N ALA A 90 -4.34 8.05 16.56
CA ALA A 90 -5.56 7.81 15.83
C ALA A 90 -5.37 6.57 14.95
N LYS A 91 -6.41 5.75 14.85
CA LYS A 91 -6.46 4.64 13.91
C LYS A 91 -7.40 5.00 12.78
N GLY A 92 -7.32 4.28 11.68
CA GLY A 92 -8.29 4.38 10.61
C GLY A 92 -8.18 3.18 9.69
N GLU A 93 -9.16 3.03 8.82
CA GLU A 93 -9.14 2.03 7.76
C GLU A 93 -8.92 2.76 6.43
N MET A 94 -8.04 2.23 5.59
CA MET A 94 -7.98 2.59 4.19
C MET A 94 -8.52 1.47 3.30
N SER A 95 -9.16 1.82 2.19
CA SER A 95 -9.64 0.87 1.18
C SER A 95 -9.21 1.31 -0.22
N VAL A 96 -8.66 0.36 -0.97
CA VAL A 96 -8.37 0.45 -2.41
C VAL A 96 -9.36 -0.47 -3.11
N PRO A 97 -10.38 0.09 -3.79
CA PRO A 97 -11.56 -0.67 -4.23
C PRO A 97 -11.24 -1.65 -5.37
N CYS A 98 -10.40 -1.25 -6.31
CA CYS A 98 -9.92 -2.06 -7.42
C CYS A 98 -8.68 -1.38 -8.01
N ILE A 99 -7.67 -2.17 -8.32
CA ILE A 99 -6.46 -1.77 -9.05
C ILE A 99 -6.08 -2.93 -9.96
N ASP A 100 -5.72 -2.61 -11.19
CA ASP A 100 -5.39 -3.61 -12.20
C ASP A 100 -4.05 -3.33 -12.89
N SER A 101 -3.65 -4.23 -13.80
CA SER A 101 -2.41 -4.09 -14.55
C SER A 101 -2.42 -2.96 -15.58
N VAL A 102 -3.58 -2.40 -15.95
CA VAL A 102 -3.69 -1.24 -16.84
C VAL A 102 -3.32 0.03 -16.07
N ASP A 103 -3.70 0.12 -14.81
CA ASP A 103 -3.27 1.21 -13.91
C ASP A 103 -1.74 1.29 -13.78
N ALA A 104 -1.01 0.19 -14.02
CA ALA A 104 0.45 0.21 -13.97
C ALA A 104 1.08 1.06 -15.09
N GLU A 105 0.38 1.26 -16.22
CA GLU A 105 0.89 2.02 -17.37
C GLU A 105 1.06 3.51 -17.06
N ASP A 106 0.20 4.07 -16.20
CA ASP A 106 0.30 5.46 -15.72
C ASP A 106 1.01 5.59 -14.36
N GLY A 107 1.50 4.46 -13.85
CA GLY A 107 2.11 4.34 -12.54
C GLY A 107 1.14 4.54 -11.40
N PHE A 108 -0.10 4.07 -11.54
CA PHE A 108 -1.18 4.10 -10.55
C PHE A 108 -1.58 5.52 -10.12
N ARG A 109 -1.56 6.48 -11.05
CA ARG A 109 -1.73 7.91 -10.74
C ARG A 109 -3.10 8.20 -10.12
N ASP A 110 -4.14 7.52 -10.60
CA ASP A 110 -5.52 7.75 -10.20
C ASP A 110 -6.03 6.77 -9.13
N THR A 111 -5.11 6.15 -8.37
CA THR A 111 -5.45 5.21 -7.28
C THR A 111 -6.41 5.86 -6.29
N LYS A 112 -7.64 5.33 -6.24
CA LYS A 112 -8.65 5.76 -5.27
C LYS A 112 -8.38 5.11 -3.92
N VAL A 113 -8.14 5.93 -2.91
CA VAL A 113 -8.00 5.49 -1.52
C VAL A 113 -9.09 6.13 -0.69
N ASN A 114 -9.98 5.32 -0.14
CA ASN A 114 -10.94 5.76 0.87
C ASN A 114 -10.28 5.64 2.24
N PHE A 115 -10.25 6.72 3.02
CA PHE A 115 -9.71 6.68 4.39
C PHE A 115 -10.80 7.06 5.40
N ILE A 116 -11.09 6.14 6.32
CA ILE A 116 -12.06 6.30 7.39
C ILE A 116 -11.29 6.39 8.71
N PRO A 117 -11.12 7.59 9.28
CA PRO A 117 -10.47 7.74 10.56
C PRO A 117 -11.38 7.25 11.69
N SER A 118 -10.83 6.43 12.60
CA SER A 118 -11.40 6.10 13.90
C SER A 118 -10.62 6.83 14.99
N MET A 119 -11.13 7.98 15.43
CA MET A 119 -10.53 8.71 16.55
C MET A 119 -11.19 8.28 17.85
N ASN A 120 -10.50 7.43 18.61
CA ASN A 120 -10.81 7.24 20.02
C ASN A 120 -10.06 8.30 20.81
N TYR A 121 -10.65 9.49 20.98
CA TYR A 121 -10.12 10.46 21.92
C TYR A 121 -10.26 9.91 23.34
N GLN A 122 -9.18 10.00 24.13
CA GLN A 122 -9.33 9.82 25.57
C GLN A 122 -10.24 10.94 26.11
N PRO A 123 -11.21 10.61 26.98
CA PRO A 123 -12.00 11.62 27.68
C PRO A 123 -11.05 12.61 28.41
N GLY A 124 -11.15 13.91 28.10
CA GLY A 124 -10.28 14.95 28.67
C GLY A 124 -9.11 15.43 27.80
N ALA A 125 -8.99 14.96 26.55
CA ALA A 125 -8.02 15.52 25.62
C ALA A 125 -8.30 17.01 25.32
N ASP A 126 -7.29 17.87 25.48
CA ASP A 126 -7.32 19.30 25.18
C ASP A 126 -7.84 19.58 23.75
N GLU A 127 -8.64 20.63 23.58
CA GLU A 127 -9.21 21.03 22.28
C GLU A 127 -8.11 21.33 21.26
N ASN A 128 -6.96 21.85 21.70
CA ASN A 128 -5.82 22.09 20.82
C ASN A 128 -5.24 20.78 20.27
N LEU A 129 -5.13 19.75 21.11
CA LEU A 129 -4.64 18.44 20.70
C LEU A 129 -5.62 17.77 19.71
N ARG A 130 -6.93 17.96 19.95
CA ARG A 130 -7.98 17.53 19.04
C ARG A 130 -7.82 18.17 17.66
N ALA A 131 -7.69 19.50 17.61
CA ALA A 131 -7.51 20.25 16.37
C ALA A 131 -6.25 19.81 15.60
N LEU A 132 -5.12 19.65 16.29
CA LEU A 132 -3.87 19.17 15.70
C LEU A 132 -4.02 17.77 15.08
N MET A 133 -4.64 16.83 15.81
CA MET A 133 -4.88 15.49 15.29
C MET A 133 -5.83 15.52 14.07
N CYS A 134 -6.88 16.33 14.09
CA CYS A 134 -7.76 16.52 12.92
C CYS A 134 -6.97 17.01 11.70
N SER A 135 -6.15 18.07 11.85
CA SER A 135 -5.33 18.58 10.75
C SER A 135 -4.33 17.53 10.23
N LEU A 136 -3.76 16.73 11.13
CA LEU A 136 -2.85 15.66 10.74
C LEU A 136 -3.58 14.57 9.95
N LEU A 137 -4.79 14.18 10.35
CA LEU A 137 -5.60 13.20 9.62
C LEU A 137 -6.04 13.69 8.24
N GLU A 138 -6.39 14.97 8.09
CA GLU A 138 -6.67 15.55 6.78
C GLU A 138 -5.44 15.51 5.87
N ARG A 139 -4.24 15.76 6.41
CA ARG A 139 -3.00 15.60 5.66
C ARG A 139 -2.74 14.14 5.29
N CYS A 140 -3.01 13.21 6.20
CA CYS A 140 -2.88 11.77 5.92
C CYS A 140 -3.79 11.33 4.76
N LYS A 141 -5.02 11.87 4.65
CA LYS A 141 -5.91 11.60 3.50
C LYS A 141 -5.27 11.96 2.16
N GLN A 142 -4.47 13.02 2.12
CA GLN A 142 -3.80 13.49 0.92
C GLN A 142 -2.56 12.66 0.59
N ASP A 143 -1.82 12.20 1.61
CA ASP A 143 -0.56 11.46 1.42
C ASP A 143 -0.76 9.95 1.25
N LEU A 144 -1.82 9.36 1.81
CA LEU A 144 -2.10 7.92 1.72
C LEU A 144 -2.14 7.40 0.26
N PRO A 145 -2.79 8.07 -0.71
CA PRO A 145 -2.72 7.69 -2.12
C PRO A 145 -1.28 7.58 -2.64
N LEU A 146 -0.38 8.47 -2.22
CA LEU A 146 1.03 8.43 -2.64
C LEU A 146 1.77 7.24 -2.02
N VAL A 147 1.50 6.91 -0.76
CA VAL A 147 2.05 5.72 -0.09
C VAL A 147 1.60 4.45 -0.80
N VAL A 148 0.30 4.33 -1.08
CA VAL A 148 -0.26 3.19 -1.82
C VAL A 148 0.36 3.10 -3.21
N ARG A 149 0.39 4.20 -3.96
CA ARG A 149 1.01 4.26 -5.29
C ARG A 149 2.45 3.73 -5.29
N ARG A 150 3.29 4.17 -4.36
CA ARG A 150 4.68 3.70 -4.26
C ARG A 150 4.77 2.20 -3.97
N ALA A 151 3.91 1.68 -3.10
CA ALA A 151 3.81 0.26 -2.82
C ALA A 151 3.39 -0.55 -4.06
N LEU A 152 2.44 -0.04 -4.85
CA LEU A 152 1.95 -0.69 -6.07
C LEU A 152 2.98 -0.69 -7.20
N VAL A 153 3.74 0.39 -7.37
CA VAL A 153 4.87 0.41 -8.31
C VAL A 153 5.91 -0.66 -7.96
N GLN A 154 6.21 -0.83 -6.66
CA GLN A 154 7.11 -1.89 -6.23
C GLN A 154 6.51 -3.28 -6.47
N PHE A 155 5.22 -3.46 -6.21
CA PHE A 155 4.51 -4.71 -6.49
C PHE A 155 4.56 -5.09 -7.97
N ASP A 156 4.25 -4.17 -8.89
CA ASP A 156 4.26 -4.43 -10.34
C ASP A 156 5.63 -4.91 -10.83
N ARG A 157 6.70 -4.31 -10.31
CA ARG A 157 8.07 -4.78 -10.60
C ARG A 157 8.30 -6.19 -10.04
N ARG A 158 7.92 -6.43 -8.79
CA ARG A 158 8.20 -7.71 -8.09
C ARG A 158 7.40 -8.87 -8.65
N ILE A 159 6.15 -8.66 -9.10
CA ILE A 159 5.36 -9.73 -9.70
C ILE A 159 5.95 -10.19 -11.04
N LYS A 160 6.54 -9.27 -11.83
CA LYS A 160 7.24 -9.60 -13.08
C LYS A 160 8.54 -10.36 -12.81
N GLU A 161 9.27 -10.00 -11.76
CA GLU A 161 10.47 -10.73 -11.30
C GLU A 161 10.10 -12.15 -10.83
N GLU A 162 9.06 -12.28 -10.00
CA GLU A 162 8.57 -13.58 -9.53
C GLU A 162 8.14 -14.46 -10.72
N ALA A 163 7.34 -13.90 -11.62
CA ALA A 163 6.93 -14.60 -12.84
C ALA A 163 8.15 -15.07 -13.66
N SER A 164 9.24 -14.30 -13.70
CA SER A 164 10.48 -14.71 -14.36
C SER A 164 11.11 -15.92 -13.70
N ASN A 165 11.16 -15.95 -12.37
CA ASN A 165 11.74 -17.06 -11.62
C ASN A 165 10.94 -18.36 -11.79
N VAL A 166 9.61 -18.26 -11.83
CA VAL A 166 8.73 -19.44 -11.96
C VAL A 166 8.67 -19.95 -13.40
N LEU A 167 8.58 -19.05 -14.40
CA LEU A 167 8.47 -19.40 -15.82
C LEU A 167 9.82 -19.72 -16.48
N VAL A 168 10.92 -19.37 -15.83
CA VAL A 168 12.29 -19.69 -16.26
C VAL A 168 13.02 -20.28 -15.04
N PRO A 169 12.76 -21.55 -14.67
CA PRO A 169 13.54 -22.18 -13.64
C PRO A 169 15.00 -22.16 -14.08
N SER A 170 15.87 -21.59 -13.25
CA SER A 170 17.31 -21.63 -13.48
C SER A 170 17.74 -23.10 -13.64
N ALA A 171 18.33 -23.42 -14.80
CA ALA A 171 18.89 -24.73 -15.11
C ALA A 171 20.09 -25.05 -14.23
#